data_AF-A0A7X2MLW7-F1
#
_entry.id   AF-A0A7X2MLW7-F1
#
_cell.length_a   1.000
_cell.length_b   1.000
_cell.length_c   1.000
_cell.angle_alpha   90.00
_cell.angle_beta   90.00
_cell.angle_gamma   90.00
#
_symmetry.space_group_name_H-M   'P 1'
#
loop_
_entity.id
_entity.type
_entity.pdbx_description
1 polymer ?
#
loop_
_entity_poly.entity_id
_entity_poly.type
_entity_poly.pdbx_seq_one_letter_code
_entity_poly.pdbx_strand_id
1 'polypeptide(L)' 'MTIKSVICDIDGVLMHDNTAVPGAQEFLQRILAKEMPLVVLTNYPSQTEQDLANRFASAGVE' A
#
# COMPACT_ATOMS: atom_id res chain seq x y z
N MET A 1 -3.54 7.78 23.64
CA MET A 1 -4.30 6.86 22.77
C MET A 1 -3.35 6.30 21.72
N THR A 2 -3.49 5.03 21.35
CA THR A 2 -2.72 4.41 20.27
C THR A 2 -3.52 4.39 18.97
N ILE A 3 -2.83 4.42 17.83
CA ILE A 3 -3.45 4.26 16.51
C ILE A 3 -4.00 2.84 16.41
N LYS A 4 -5.23 2.69 15.92
CA LYS A 4 -5.92 1.40 15.80
C LYS A 4 -6.06 0.89 14.37
N SER A 5 -6.01 1.80 13.38
CA SER A 5 -6.26 1.49 11.97
C SER A 5 -5.44 2.45 11.10
N VAL A 6 -5.17 2.06 9.86
CA VAL A 6 -4.44 2.87 8.89
C VAL A 6 -5.23 2.97 7.59
N ILE A 7 -5.32 4.17 7.04
CA ILE A 7 -5.65 4.40 5.63
C ILE A 7 -4.40 5.00 5.01
N CYS A 8 -3.89 4.38 3.96
CA CYS A 8 -2.63 4.75 3.32
C CYS A 8 -2.87 5.08 1.85
N ASP A 9 -2.38 6.24 1.41
CA ASP A 9 -2.38 6.61 0.00
C ASP A 9 -1.38 5.76 -0.79
N ILE A 10 -1.55 5.67 -2.11
CA ILE A 10 -0.66 4.93 -3.01
C ILE A 10 0.39 5.87 -3.61
N ASP A 11 -0.04 6.82 -4.42
CA ASP A 11 0.84 7.55 -5.35
C ASP A 11 1.61 8.65 -4.60
N GLY A 12 2.95 8.54 -4.59
CA GLY A 12 3.85 9.40 -3.81
C GLY A 12 4.08 8.95 -2.37
N VAL A 13 3.41 7.87 -1.92
CA VAL A 13 3.54 7.31 -0.55
C VAL A 13 4.08 5.89 -0.58
N LEU A 14 3.34 4.96 -1.20
CA LEU A 14 3.77 3.56 -1.36
C LEU A 14 4.48 3.35 -2.70
N MET A 15 4.11 4.13 -3.71
CA MET A 15 4.57 3.97 -5.09
C MET A 15 4.97 5.30 -5.70
N HIS A 16 6.01 5.30 -6.53
CA HIS A 16 6.29 6.34 -7.52
C HIS A 16 6.17 5.71 -8.90
N ASP A 17 5.08 6.02 -9.61
CA ASP A 17 4.65 5.28 -10.81
C ASP A 17 4.62 3.76 -10.53
N ASN A 18 5.40 2.96 -11.25
CA ASN A 18 5.46 1.51 -11.07
C ASN A 18 6.59 1.04 -10.15
N THR A 19 7.26 1.96 -9.44
CA THR A 19 8.36 1.65 -8.54
C THR A 19 7.90 1.81 -7.10
N ALA A 20 8.18 0.83 -6.24
CA ALA A 20 7.91 0.96 -4.82
C ALA A 20 8.78 2.04 -4.19
N VAL A 21 8.20 2.85 -3.30
CA VAL A 21 8.98 3.76 -2.45
C VAL A 21 9.83 2.91 -1.48
N PRO A 22 11.12 3.21 -1.29
CA PRO A 22 11.96 2.46 -0.35
C PRO A 22 11.33 2.41 1.05
N GLY A 23 11.14 1.21 1.60
CA GLY A 23 10.49 1.00 2.89
C GLY A 23 8.98 0.72 2.82
N ALA A 24 8.34 0.79 1.65
CA ALA A 24 6.90 0.57 1.51
C ALA A 24 6.51 -0.86 1.93
N GLN A 25 7.28 -1.87 1.51
CA GLN A 25 7.03 -3.26 1.90
C GLN A 25 7.14 -3.45 3.42
N GLU A 26 8.22 -2.94 4.02
CA GLU A 26 8.45 -3.03 5.46
C GLU A 26 7.38 -2.29 6.27
N PHE A 27 6.89 -1.16 5.74
CA PHE A 27 5.80 -0.41 6.35
C PHE A 27 4.49 -1.21 6.36
N LEU A 28 4.06 -1.73 5.22
CA LEU A 28 2.82 -2.52 5.10
C LEU A 28 2.90 -3.78 5.96
N GLN A 29 4.01 -4.51 5.89
CA GLN A 29 4.24 -5.71 6.70
C GLN A 29 4.18 -5.44 8.20
N ARG A 30 4.68 -4.30 8.68
CA ARG A 30 4.55 -3.91 10.10
C ARG A 30 3.12 -3.63 10.53
N ILE A 31 2.28 -3.11 9.64
CA ILE A 31 0.85 -2.87 9.93
C ILE A 31 0.10 -4.19 9.99
N LEU A 32 0.32 -5.06 8.99
CA LEU A 32 -0.29 -6.38 8.92
C LEU A 32 0.13 -7.27 10.09
N ALA A 33 1.41 -7.28 10.46
CA ALA A 33 1.92 -8.04 11.61
C ALA A 33 1.35 -7.57 12.96
N LYS A 34 0.81 -6.34 13.03
CA LYS A 34 0.11 -5.81 14.21
C LYS A 34 -1.40 -6.04 14.15
N GLU A 35 -1.90 -6.74 13.13
CA GLU A 35 -3.31 -7.00 12.89
C GLU A 35 -4.15 -5.70 12.85
N MET A 36 -3.52 -4.60 12.42
CA MET A 36 -4.20 -3.31 12.31
C MET A 36 -4.99 -3.29 11.00
N PRO A 37 -6.30 -2.98 11.02
CA PRO A 37 -7.07 -2.79 9.80
C PRO A 37 -6.42 -1.75 8.89
N LEU A 38 -6.20 -2.13 7.64
CA LEU A 38 -5.53 -1.33 6.62
C LEU A 38 -6.43 -1.18 5.39
N VAL A 39 -6.56 0.05 4.91
CA VAL A 39 -7.08 0.35 3.57
C VAL A 39 -5.98 1.05 2.80
N VAL A 40 -5.59 0.47 1.66
CA VAL A 40 -4.75 1.14 0.67
C VAL A 40 -5.69 1.85 -0.31
N LEU A 41 -5.52 3.16 -0.45
CA LEU A 41 -6.45 4.04 -1.14
C LEU A 41 -5.73 4.78 -2.27
N THR A 42 -6.38 4.90 -3.42
CA THR A 42 -6.00 5.86 -4.47
C THR A 42 -7.25 6.56 -4.97
N ASN A 43 -7.08 7.79 -5.45
CA ASN A 43 -8.14 8.55 -6.11
C ASN A 43 -8.22 8.27 -7.62
N TYR A 44 -7.27 7.50 -8.19
CA TYR A 44 -7.27 7.18 -9.62
C TYR A 44 -8.27 6.06 -9.93
N PRO A 45 -9.30 6.30 -10.77
CA PRO A 45 -10.38 5.34 -11.00
C PRO A 45 -10.09 4.35 -12.13
N SER A 46 -8.87 4.35 -12.68
CA SER A 46 -8.53 3.62 -13.91
C SER A 46 -8.15 2.16 -13.68
N GLN A 47 -7.79 1.78 -12.46
CA GLN A 47 -7.30 0.44 -12.13
C GLN A 47 -8.33 -0.31 -11.29
N THR A 48 -8.57 -1.57 -11.62
CA THR A 48 -9.31 -2.47 -10.73
C THR A 48 -8.45 -2.84 -9.51
N GLU A 49 -9.07 -3.43 -8.49
CA GLU A 49 -8.36 -3.95 -7.33
C GLU A 49 -7.26 -4.95 -7.74
N GLN A 50 -7.56 -5.84 -8.69
CA GLN A 50 -6.59 -6.83 -9.17
C GLN A 50 -5.43 -6.19 -9.94
N ASP A 51 -5.69 -5.12 -10.70
CA ASP A 51 -4.64 -4.39 -11.41
C ASP A 51 -3.69 -3.70 -10.42
N LEU A 52 -4.22 -3.14 -9.33
CA LEU A 52 -3.41 -2.57 -8.25
C LEU A 52 -2.59 -3.64 -7.55
N ALA A 53 -3.18 -4.79 -7.21
CA ALA A 53 -2.45 -5.91 -6.62
C ALA A 53 -1.29 -6.39 -7.52
N ASN A 54 -1.53 -6.52 -8.84
CA ASN A 54 -0.51 -6.90 -9.80
C ASN A 54 0.60 -5.85 -9.92
N ARG A 55 0.25 -4.56 -9.87
CA ARG A 55 1.21 -3.43 -9.89
C ARG A 55 2.10 -3.45 -8.66
N PHE A 56 1.54 -3.69 -7.47
CA PHE A 56 2.29 -3.82 -6.22
C PHE A 56 3.23 -5.03 -6.26
N ALA A 57 2.73 -6.21 -6.64
CA ALA A 57 3.53 -7.43 -6.74
C ALA A 57 4.70 -7.26 -7.74
N SER A 58 4.45 -6.62 -8.89
CA SER A 58 5.48 -6.34 -9.89
C SER A 58 6.56 -5.39 -9.38
N ALA A 59 6.26 -4.57 -8.37
CA ALA A 59 7.20 -3.68 -7.70
C ALA A 59 7.88 -4.30 -6.48
N GLY A 60 7.64 -5.59 -6.20
CA GLY A 60 8.20 -6.31 -5.05
C GLY A 60 7.49 -6.00 -3.72
N VAL A 61 6.24 -5.52 -3.78
CA VAL A 61 5.41 -5.25 -2.61
C VAL A 61 4.29 -6.29 -2.55
N GLU A 62 4.26 -7.06 -1.45
CA GLU A 62 3.34 -8.16 -1.18
C GLU A 62 2.66 -8.01 0.19
#